data_AF-A0A927WMJ9-F1
#
_entry.id   AF-A0A927WMJ9-F1
#
_cell.length_a   1.000
_cell.length_b   1.000
_cell.length_c   1.000
_cell.angle_alpha   90.00
_cell.angle_beta   90.00
_cell.angle_gamma   90.00
#
_symmetry.space_group_name_H-M   'P 1'
#
loop_
_entity.id
_entity.type
_entity.pdbx_description
1 polymer ?
#
loop_
_entity_poly.entity_id
_entity_poly.type
_entity_poly.pdbx_seq_one_letter_code
_entity_poly.pdbx_strand_id
1 'polypeptide(L)'
;MKRITILLTLCLWSIAALAAAAGSITGNVYPPNTERGMKVAKGEAGAGVMWNMTAPPNRKNTERAEIWLIERGINFVALPYASVQKWYQEKTIPANQPIYHAIADEKGQFAFKDVPAADYYVVILDPNGHEITQNLSEKMARDEFLKKLPQVDEFELFMVGMRTCLVEKITLKNGQNIKIRPGFL
;
A
#
# COMPACT_ATOMS: atom_id res chain seq x y z
N MET A 1 19.14 6.58 -65.03
CA MET A 1 18.85 5.26 -64.41
C MET A 1 19.74 5.12 -63.17
N LYS A 2 19.38 5.76 -62.05
CA LYS A 2 18.76 5.14 -60.86
C LYS A 2 19.35 3.77 -60.50
N ARG A 3 20.31 3.71 -59.57
CA ARG A 3 20.29 2.84 -58.37
C ARG A 3 21.13 3.48 -57.26
N ILE A 4 20.41 4.09 -56.32
CA ILE A 4 20.86 4.53 -55.00
C ILE A 4 20.89 3.27 -54.13
N THR A 5 21.97 3.04 -53.39
CA THR A 5 21.99 2.01 -52.34
C THR A 5 22.62 2.61 -51.10
N ILE A 6 21.73 3.08 -50.23
CA ILE A 6 21.96 3.61 -48.88
C ILE A 6 22.35 2.41 -48.01
N LEU A 7 23.55 2.41 -47.43
CA LEU A 7 23.95 1.42 -46.44
C LEU A 7 23.63 1.98 -45.05
N LEU A 8 22.52 1.47 -44.53
CA LEU A 8 21.82 1.89 -43.33
C LEU A 8 22.65 1.55 -42.08
N THR A 9 22.86 2.57 -41.26
CA THR A 9 23.42 2.56 -39.91
C THR A 9 22.67 1.59 -38.99
N LEU A 10 23.34 0.52 -38.56
CA LEU A 10 22.90 -0.36 -37.48
C LEU A 10 23.64 0.04 -36.20
N CYS A 11 23.26 1.19 -35.62
CA CYS A 11 23.76 1.59 -34.29
C CYS A 11 22.96 0.80 -33.25
N LEU A 12 23.67 -0.08 -32.55
CA LEU A 12 23.13 -0.97 -31.54
C LEU A 12 22.28 -0.21 -30.51
N TRP A 13 21.08 -0.73 -30.30
CA TRP A 13 20.32 -0.59 -29.06
C TRP A 13 21.23 -0.79 -27.84
N SER A 14 21.59 0.30 -27.21
CA SER A 14 21.88 0.32 -25.78
C SER A 14 20.74 1.09 -25.14
N ILE A 15 19.61 0.42 -24.93
CA ILE A 15 18.64 0.86 -23.92
C ILE A 15 19.39 0.66 -22.61
N ALA A 16 20.09 1.70 -22.16
CA ALA A 16 20.56 1.77 -20.79
C ALA A 16 19.28 1.68 -19.94
N ALA A 17 19.01 0.50 -19.39
CA ALA A 17 18.19 0.38 -18.21
C ALA A 17 18.91 1.23 -17.16
N LEU A 18 18.49 2.49 -17.06
CA LEU A 18 18.90 3.37 -15.98
C LEU A 18 18.46 2.62 -14.73
N ALA A 19 19.42 1.98 -14.06
CA ALA A 19 19.24 1.50 -12.72
C ALA A 19 19.00 2.76 -11.90
N ALA A 20 17.73 3.16 -11.81
CA ALA A 20 17.28 4.25 -10.97
C ALA A 20 17.81 3.91 -9.58
N ALA A 21 18.69 4.78 -9.06
CA ALA A 21 19.37 4.50 -7.81
C ALA A 21 18.32 4.26 -6.72
N ALA A 22 18.23 3.00 -6.34
CA ALA A 22 17.02 2.45 -5.80
C ALA A 22 16.97 2.79 -4.31
N GLY A 23 15.97 3.58 -3.91
CA GLY A 23 15.74 3.96 -2.53
C GLY A 23 14.96 2.87 -1.78
N SER A 24 14.90 3.00 -0.45
CA SER A 24 14.12 2.08 0.37
C SER A 24 13.10 2.85 1.20
N ILE A 25 11.89 2.31 1.29
CA ILE A 25 10.82 2.87 2.11
C ILE A 25 10.48 1.82 3.16
N THR A 26 10.60 2.18 4.42
CA THR A 26 10.24 1.32 5.54
C THR A 26 9.16 2.01 6.35
N GLY A 27 8.27 1.24 6.96
CA GLY A 27 7.31 1.82 7.88
C GLY A 27 6.75 0.81 8.85
N ASN A 28 6.01 1.34 9.82
CA ASN A 28 5.31 0.54 10.81
C ASN A 28 3.87 1.01 10.92
N VAL A 29 2.94 0.11 10.65
CA VAL A 29 1.52 0.30 10.91
C VAL A 29 1.15 -0.32 12.25
N TYR A 30 -0.08 -0.10 12.72
CA TYR A 30 -0.53 -0.73 13.97
C TYR A 30 -0.45 -2.25 13.84
N PRO A 31 0.19 -2.93 14.81
CA PRO A 31 0.24 -4.38 14.77
C PRO A 31 -1.19 -4.93 14.93
N PRO A 32 -1.51 -6.03 14.25
CA PRO A 32 -2.83 -6.67 14.32
C PRO A 32 -3.28 -7.05 15.74
N ASN A 33 -2.39 -7.01 16.74
CA ASN A 33 -2.65 -7.58 18.07
C ASN A 33 -1.98 -6.82 19.23
N THR A 34 -2.02 -5.48 19.26
CA THR A 34 -1.83 -4.78 20.55
C THR A 34 -3.12 -4.84 21.37
N GLU A 35 -3.25 -5.96 22.08
CA GLU A 35 -3.94 -6.09 23.37
C GLU A 35 -5.30 -5.36 23.51
N ARG A 36 -6.35 -5.93 22.88
CA ARG A 36 -7.66 -6.01 23.57
C ARG A 36 -7.79 -7.35 24.30
N GLY A 37 -6.76 -7.71 25.06
CA GLY A 37 -7.00 -8.47 26.27
C GLY A 37 -7.60 -7.49 27.26
N MET A 38 -8.92 -7.49 27.39
CA MET A 38 -9.62 -6.84 28.50
C MET A 38 -8.86 -7.18 29.77
N LYS A 39 -8.08 -6.22 30.30
CA LYS A 39 -7.45 -6.38 31.61
C LYS A 39 -8.60 -6.35 32.59
N VAL A 40 -9.13 -7.54 32.91
CA VAL A 40 -10.09 -7.71 33.99
C VAL A 40 -9.36 -7.24 35.24
N ALA A 41 -9.66 -6.02 35.66
CA ALA A 41 -9.25 -5.54 36.96
C ALA A 41 -9.78 -6.56 37.97
N LYS A 42 -8.87 -7.23 38.67
CA LYS A 42 -9.20 -8.14 39.76
C LYS A 42 -9.72 -7.29 40.92
N GLY A 43 -11.00 -6.90 40.84
CA GLY A 43 -11.75 -6.33 41.95
C GLY A 43 -12.23 -7.47 42.84
N GLU A 44 -11.80 -7.46 44.10
CA GLU A 44 -12.37 -8.26 45.17
C GLU A 44 -13.83 -7.86 45.38
N ALA A 45 -14.77 -8.54 44.73
CA ALA A 45 -16.12 -8.84 45.22
C ALA A 45 -17.01 -9.30 44.06
N GLY A 46 -17.69 -10.43 44.25
CA GLY A 46 -18.82 -10.81 43.42
C GLY A 46 -18.55 -12.06 42.58
N ALA A 47 -18.98 -13.20 43.11
CA ALA A 47 -19.09 -14.44 42.37
C ALA A 47 -20.03 -14.27 41.17
N GLY A 48 -19.53 -14.66 40.00
CA GLY A 48 -20.28 -14.68 38.74
C GLY A 48 -19.50 -15.48 37.71
N VAL A 49 -19.30 -16.77 37.97
CA VAL A 49 -18.65 -17.68 37.01
C VAL A 49 -19.74 -18.18 36.07
N MET A 50 -19.77 -17.70 34.82
CA MET A 50 -20.61 -18.34 33.80
C MET A 50 -19.97 -18.27 32.41
N TRP A 51 -19.97 -19.46 31.78
CA TRP A 51 -19.45 -19.85 30.47
C TRP A 51 -17.93 -20.03 30.35
N ASN A 52 -17.48 -21.22 30.75
CA ASN A 52 -16.34 -21.84 30.09
C ASN A 52 -16.79 -22.27 28.68
N MET A 53 -16.70 -21.37 27.72
CA MET A 53 -16.86 -21.68 26.31
C MET A 53 -15.47 -22.04 25.80
N THR A 54 -15.16 -23.35 25.75
CA THR A 54 -14.01 -23.90 25.02
C THR A 54 -14.22 -23.66 23.52
N ALA A 55 -14.27 -22.40 23.10
CA ALA A 55 -13.90 -22.06 21.74
C ALA A 55 -12.38 -22.26 21.68
N PRO A 56 -11.84 -22.99 20.69
CA PRO A 56 -10.43 -22.80 20.34
C PRO A 56 -10.20 -21.30 20.26
N PRO A 57 -9.07 -20.74 20.74
CA PRO A 57 -8.79 -19.33 20.52
C PRO A 57 -8.90 -19.17 19.03
N ASN A 58 -10.00 -18.56 18.59
CA ASN A 58 -10.27 -18.35 17.19
C ASN A 58 -9.20 -17.32 16.91
N ARG A 59 -8.05 -17.78 16.40
CA ARG A 59 -7.03 -16.95 15.80
C ARG A 59 -7.79 -16.35 14.63
N LYS A 60 -8.61 -15.33 14.91
CA LYS A 60 -9.27 -14.49 13.93
C LYS A 60 -8.11 -14.16 13.04
N ASN A 61 -8.13 -14.73 11.85
CA ASN A 61 -7.08 -14.59 10.87
C ASN A 61 -6.86 -13.09 10.80
N THR A 62 -5.80 -12.62 11.46
CA THR A 62 -5.72 -11.20 11.78
C THR A 62 -5.22 -10.64 10.49
N GLU A 63 -6.17 -10.22 9.65
CA GLU A 63 -5.85 -9.72 8.33
C GLU A 63 -4.78 -8.67 8.53
N ARG A 64 -3.68 -8.84 7.82
CA ARG A 64 -2.52 -7.96 7.93
C ARG A 64 -2.81 -6.74 7.08
N ALA A 65 -2.29 -5.59 7.50
CA ALA A 65 -2.41 -4.39 6.70
C ALA A 65 -1.72 -4.60 5.35
N GLU A 66 -2.39 -4.16 4.29
CA GLU A 66 -1.84 -4.17 2.94
C GLU A 66 -1.35 -2.76 2.62
N ILE A 67 -0.10 -2.66 2.15
CA ILE A 67 0.52 -1.41 1.78
C ILE A 67 0.74 -1.40 0.28
N TRP A 68 0.21 -0.37 -0.35
CA TRP A 68 0.31 -0.11 -1.77
C TRP A 68 1.12 1.17 -1.95
N LEU A 69 2.19 1.08 -2.72
CA LEU A 69 3.02 2.21 -3.08
C LEU A 69 2.75 2.55 -4.54
N ILE A 70 2.15 3.71 -4.80
CA ILE A 70 1.69 4.10 -6.14
C ILE A 70 2.37 5.40 -6.52
N GLU A 71 3.09 5.43 -7.62
CA GLU A 71 3.71 6.67 -8.09
C GLU A 71 2.65 7.72 -8.43
N ARG A 72 2.87 8.95 -7.98
CA ARG A 72 1.95 10.07 -8.18
C ARG A 72 1.84 10.52 -9.63
N GLY A 73 2.86 10.26 -10.43
CA GLY A 73 2.96 10.57 -11.86
C GLY A 73 2.33 9.52 -12.78
N ILE A 74 1.75 8.45 -12.23
CA ILE A 74 1.15 7.38 -13.03
C ILE A 74 -0.01 7.91 -13.88
N ASN A 75 -0.04 7.51 -15.15
CA ASN A 75 -1.14 7.85 -16.05
C ASN A 75 -2.19 6.76 -16.08
N PHE A 76 -3.17 6.86 -15.19
CA PHE A 76 -4.29 5.91 -15.10
C PHE A 76 -5.17 5.88 -16.36
N VAL A 77 -5.15 6.91 -17.21
CA VAL A 77 -5.94 6.94 -18.46
C VAL A 77 -5.36 6.00 -19.51
N ALA A 78 -4.05 5.74 -19.46
CA ALA A 78 -3.39 4.80 -20.37
C ALA A 78 -3.60 3.34 -19.95
N LEU A 79 -4.21 3.08 -18.79
CA LEU A 79 -4.45 1.73 -18.30
C LEU A 79 -5.73 1.13 -18.88
N PRO A 80 -5.68 -0.09 -19.45
CA PRO A 80 -6.89 -0.79 -19.86
C PRO A 80 -7.79 -1.05 -18.65
N TYR A 81 -9.09 -0.78 -18.77
CA TYR A 81 -10.07 -1.03 -17.71
C TYR A 81 -9.99 -2.46 -17.14
N ALA A 82 -9.82 -3.47 -18.01
CA ALA A 82 -9.67 -4.86 -17.56
C ALA A 82 -8.45 -5.08 -16.66
N SER A 83 -7.37 -4.30 -16.82
CA SER A 83 -6.19 -4.38 -15.95
C SER A 83 -6.44 -3.71 -14.60
N VAL A 84 -7.18 -2.58 -14.59
CA VAL A 84 -7.62 -1.90 -13.37
C VAL A 84 -8.57 -2.79 -12.57
N GLN A 85 -9.53 -3.43 -13.23
CA GLN A 85 -10.47 -4.33 -12.57
C GLN A 85 -9.75 -5.52 -11.92
N LYS A 86 -8.80 -6.15 -12.63
CA LYS A 86 -7.96 -7.21 -12.05
C LYS A 86 -7.11 -6.70 -10.90
N TRP A 87 -6.63 -5.47 -10.97
CA TRP A 87 -5.90 -4.87 -9.87
C TRP A 87 -6.77 -4.70 -8.63
N TYR A 88 -8.01 -4.22 -8.76
CA TYR A 88 -8.91 -4.05 -7.62
C TYR A 88 -9.46 -5.37 -7.07
N GLN A 89 -9.82 -6.32 -7.94
CA GLN A 89 -10.46 -7.57 -7.54
C GLN A 89 -9.46 -8.67 -7.17
N GLU A 90 -8.40 -8.84 -7.97
CA GLU A 90 -7.43 -9.93 -7.81
C GLU A 90 -6.14 -9.45 -7.13
N LYS A 91 -5.98 -8.14 -6.87
CA LYS A 91 -4.74 -7.52 -6.35
C LYS A 91 -3.54 -7.73 -7.28
N THR A 92 -3.81 -7.95 -8.56
CA THR A 92 -2.78 -8.15 -9.59
C THR A 92 -2.32 -6.79 -10.12
N ILE A 93 -1.06 -6.43 -9.85
CA ILE A 93 -0.48 -5.19 -10.34
C ILE A 93 -0.41 -5.20 -11.88
N PRO A 94 -0.91 -4.15 -12.57
CA PRO A 94 -0.77 -4.04 -14.01
C PRO A 94 0.71 -4.02 -14.44
N ALA A 95 1.05 -4.76 -15.49
CA ALA A 95 2.43 -4.83 -15.98
C ALA A 95 2.97 -3.45 -16.39
N ASN A 96 4.25 -3.21 -16.12
CA ASN A 96 4.98 -1.96 -16.41
C ASN A 96 4.43 -0.71 -15.72
N GLN A 97 3.74 -0.86 -14.59
CA GLN A 97 3.33 0.28 -13.77
C GLN A 97 4.22 0.44 -12.54
N PRO A 98 4.51 1.68 -12.13
CA PRO A 98 5.25 1.97 -10.90
C PRO A 98 4.33 1.85 -9.67
N ILE A 99 3.73 0.67 -9.52
CA ILE A 99 2.89 0.27 -8.39
C ILE A 99 3.60 -0.89 -7.70
N TYR A 100 3.75 -0.80 -6.38
CA TYR A 100 4.34 -1.84 -5.56
C TYR A 100 3.35 -2.24 -4.47
N HIS A 101 3.39 -3.51 -4.09
CA HIS A 101 2.55 -4.07 -3.05
C HIS A 101 3.42 -4.77 -2.00
N ALA A 102 3.15 -4.49 -0.74
CA ALA A 102 3.75 -5.15 0.40
C ALA A 102 2.67 -5.45 1.43
N ILE A 103 2.83 -6.55 2.15
CA ILE A 103 1.96 -6.89 3.27
C ILE A 103 2.77 -6.68 4.54
N ALA A 104 2.17 -6.03 5.55
CA ALA A 104 2.82 -5.85 6.85
C ALA A 104 3.13 -7.21 7.50
N ASP A 105 4.20 -7.27 8.28
CA ASP A 105 4.51 -8.42 9.12
C ASP A 105 3.61 -8.48 10.37
N GLU A 106 3.81 -9.51 11.21
CA GLU A 106 3.05 -9.69 12.46
C GLU A 106 3.22 -8.55 13.47
N LYS A 107 4.29 -7.77 13.32
CA LYS A 107 4.61 -6.60 14.14
C LYS A 107 4.12 -5.29 13.52
N GLY A 108 3.47 -5.34 12.35
CA GLY A 108 3.01 -4.16 11.61
C GLY A 108 4.08 -3.54 10.70
N GLN A 109 5.25 -4.15 10.54
CA GLN A 109 6.34 -3.57 9.76
C GLN A 109 6.24 -3.93 8.28
N PHE A 110 6.55 -2.98 7.41
CA PHE A 110 6.65 -3.18 5.98
C PHE A 110 7.91 -2.52 5.41
N ALA A 111 8.42 -3.06 4.30
CA ALA A 111 9.58 -2.53 3.63
C ALA A 111 9.46 -2.70 2.11
N PHE A 112 9.64 -1.61 1.38
CA PHE A 112 9.89 -1.59 -0.05
C PHE A 112 11.38 -1.37 -0.27
N LYS A 113 11.99 -2.27 -1.04
CA LYS A 113 13.38 -2.17 -1.46
C LYS A 113 13.43 -1.92 -2.95
N ASP A 114 14.52 -1.28 -3.36
CA ASP A 114 14.83 -1.02 -4.76
C ASP A 114 13.77 -0.20 -5.50
N VAL A 115 13.21 0.82 -4.83
CA VAL A 115 12.19 1.70 -5.41
C VAL A 115 12.87 2.88 -6.11
N PRO A 116 12.53 3.19 -7.37
CA PRO A 116 13.03 4.37 -8.07
C PRO A 116 12.75 5.69 -7.32
N ALA A 117 13.56 6.71 -7.55
CA ALA A 117 13.27 8.03 -7.00
C ALA A 117 12.10 8.70 -7.74
N ALA A 118 10.98 8.88 -7.03
CA ALA A 118 9.81 9.61 -7.51
C ALA A 118 8.96 10.08 -6.32
N ASP A 119 7.87 10.78 -6.63
CA ASP A 119 6.82 11.07 -5.66
C ASP A 119 5.82 9.90 -5.62
N TYR A 120 5.56 9.37 -4.44
CA TYR A 120 4.66 8.24 -4.24
C TYR A 120 3.52 8.58 -3.29
N TYR A 121 2.37 7.96 -3.53
CA TYR A 121 1.31 7.77 -2.56
C TYR A 121 1.54 6.43 -1.86
N VAL A 122 1.65 6.46 -0.54
CA VAL A 122 1.65 5.27 0.32
C VAL A 122 0.22 5.07 0.78
N VAL A 123 -0.46 4.09 0.22
CA VAL A 123 -1.83 3.72 0.55
C VAL A 123 -1.78 2.52 1.47
N ILE A 124 -2.33 2.65 2.66
CA ILE A 124 -2.35 1.61 3.67
C ILE A 124 -3.80 1.22 3.92
N LEU A 125 -4.08 -0.04 3.69
CA LEU A 125 -5.37 -0.68 3.90
C LEU A 125 -5.26 -1.52 5.16
N ASP A 126 -5.64 -0.93 6.30
CA ASP A 126 -5.56 -1.60 7.59
C ASP A 126 -6.95 -2.16 7.98
N PRO A 127 -7.12 -3.48 8.03
CA PRO A 127 -8.37 -4.13 8.43
C PRO A 127 -8.66 -3.99 9.94
N ASN A 128 -7.65 -3.70 10.76
CA ASN A 128 -7.81 -3.43 12.19
C ASN A 128 -7.74 -1.94 12.51
N GLY A 129 -7.55 -1.10 11.48
CA GLY A 129 -7.37 0.31 11.68
C GLY A 129 -8.58 0.90 12.38
N HIS A 130 -8.31 1.62 13.46
CA HIS A 130 -9.29 2.54 13.98
C HIS A 130 -9.34 3.74 13.01
N GLU A 131 -10.47 4.44 12.93
CA GLU A 131 -10.50 5.82 12.41
C GLU A 131 -9.70 6.72 13.39
N ILE A 132 -8.43 6.39 13.63
CA ILE A 132 -7.53 7.22 14.41
C ILE A 132 -7.35 8.47 13.57
N THR A 133 -7.68 9.60 14.17
CA THR A 133 -7.52 10.98 13.72
C THR A 133 -6.59 11.07 12.50
N GLN A 134 -7.17 10.87 11.30
CA GLN A 134 -6.41 11.05 10.08
C GLN A 134 -5.91 12.49 10.08
N ASN A 135 -4.61 12.67 9.92
CA ASN A 135 -4.07 14.01 9.85
C ASN A 135 -4.69 14.73 8.65
N LEU A 136 -4.88 16.05 8.77
CA LEU A 136 -5.48 16.83 7.68
C LEU A 136 -4.69 16.65 6.36
N SER A 137 -3.38 16.46 6.46
CA SER A 137 -2.48 16.10 5.34
C SER A 137 -2.81 14.75 4.70
N GLU A 138 -3.08 13.72 5.51
CA GLU A 138 -3.42 12.36 5.05
C GLU A 138 -4.81 12.35 4.39
N LYS A 139 -5.79 13.05 4.97
CA LYS A 139 -7.11 13.20 4.38
C LYS A 139 -7.04 13.92 3.03
N MET A 140 -6.29 15.01 2.94
CA MET A 140 -6.08 15.73 1.68
C MET A 140 -5.35 14.87 0.65
N ALA A 141 -4.34 14.08 1.07
CA ALA A 141 -3.64 13.15 0.19
C ALA A 141 -4.57 12.07 -0.35
N ARG A 142 -5.44 11.51 0.50
CA ARG A 142 -6.46 10.53 0.13
C ARG A 142 -7.45 11.12 -0.87
N ASP A 143 -8.00 12.30 -0.59
CA ASP A 143 -8.97 12.94 -1.49
C ASP A 143 -8.34 13.30 -2.85
N GLU A 144 -7.05 13.67 -2.87
CA GLU A 144 -6.27 13.89 -4.11
C GLU A 144 -6.04 12.58 -4.87
N PHE A 145 -5.75 11.50 -4.16
CA PHE A 145 -5.53 10.17 -4.72
C PHE A 145 -6.82 9.59 -5.33
N LEU A 146 -7.94 9.64 -4.60
CA LEU A 146 -9.24 9.17 -5.08
C LEU A 146 -9.68 9.91 -6.34
N LYS A 147 -9.44 11.22 -6.45
CA LYS A 147 -9.74 11.98 -7.69
C LYS A 147 -8.94 11.54 -8.91
N LYS A 148 -7.76 10.95 -8.71
CA LYS A 148 -6.90 10.45 -9.79
C LYS A 148 -7.22 9.02 -10.18
N LEU A 149 -7.82 8.24 -9.28
CA LEU A 149 -8.09 6.84 -9.52
C LEU A 149 -9.19 6.67 -10.58
N PRO A 150 -9.01 5.72 -11.52
CA PRO A 150 -10.09 5.27 -12.38
C PRO A 150 -11.05 4.44 -11.53
N GLN A 151 -12.36 4.71 -11.64
CA GLN A 151 -13.42 3.92 -11.00
C GLN A 151 -13.27 3.84 -9.47
N VAL A 152 -13.41 5.00 -8.83
CA VAL A 152 -13.25 5.18 -7.38
C VAL A 152 -14.18 4.25 -6.59
N ASP A 153 -15.42 4.08 -7.06
CA ASP A 153 -16.41 3.22 -6.39
C ASP A 153 -15.94 1.75 -6.32
N GLU A 154 -15.29 1.24 -7.37
CA GLU A 154 -14.74 -0.12 -7.37
C GLU A 154 -13.54 -0.24 -6.44
N PHE A 155 -12.66 0.77 -6.41
CA PHE A 155 -11.55 0.80 -5.47
C PHE A 155 -12.05 0.81 -4.02
N GLU A 156 -13.03 1.66 -3.70
CA GLU A 156 -13.61 1.71 -2.37
C GLU A 156 -14.32 0.41 -2.00
N LEU A 157 -15.00 -0.25 -2.95
CA LEU A 157 -15.72 -1.48 -2.67
C LEU A 157 -14.80 -2.71 -2.51
N PHE A 158 -13.85 -2.89 -3.44
CA PHE A 158 -13.02 -4.11 -3.50
C PHE A 158 -11.70 -3.99 -2.76
N MET A 159 -11.06 -2.82 -2.75
CA MET A 159 -9.78 -2.62 -2.08
C MET A 159 -9.95 -2.16 -0.64
N VAL A 160 -10.71 -1.08 -0.44
CA VAL A 160 -10.93 -0.52 0.91
C VAL A 160 -11.93 -1.39 1.66
N GLY A 161 -13.12 -1.60 1.13
CA GLY A 161 -14.19 -2.39 1.74
C GLY A 161 -14.48 -1.92 3.17
N MET A 162 -14.30 -2.81 4.14
CA MET A 162 -14.46 -2.52 5.57
C MET A 162 -13.17 -2.06 6.27
N ARG A 163 -12.07 -1.93 5.52
CA ARG A 163 -10.75 -1.57 6.03
C ARG A 163 -10.61 -0.07 6.06
N THR A 164 -9.73 0.43 6.93
CA THR A 164 -9.37 1.85 6.90
C THR A 164 -8.36 2.10 5.78
N CYS A 165 -8.56 3.20 5.05
CA CYS A 165 -7.65 3.66 4.01
C CYS A 165 -6.92 4.92 4.48
N LEU A 166 -5.62 4.78 4.71
CA LEU A 166 -4.70 5.87 5.01
C LEU A 166 -3.84 6.13 3.78
N VAL A 167 -3.68 7.40 3.41
CA VAL A 167 -2.86 7.78 2.26
C VAL A 167 -1.87 8.85 2.69
N GLU A 168 -0.58 8.58 2.49
CA GLU A 168 0.50 9.52 2.78
C GLU A 168 1.28 9.84 1.52
N LYS A 169 1.70 11.10 1.37
CA LYS A 169 2.54 11.55 0.25
C LYS A 169 4.00 11.51 0.69
N ILE A 170 4.81 10.79 -0.08
CA ILE A 170 6.26 10.74 0.14
C ILE A 170 7.00 11.12 -1.13
N THR A 171 8.16 11.73 -0.96
CA THR A 171 9.09 12.01 -2.05
C THR A 171 10.35 11.19 -1.79
N LEU A 172 10.60 10.17 -2.61
CA LEU A 172 11.79 9.33 -2.51
C LEU A 172 12.88 9.90 -3.40
N LYS A 173 14.06 10.18 -2.83
CA LYS A 173 15.26 10.52 -3.60
C LYS A 173 16.15 9.30 -3.80
N ASN A 174 17.01 9.37 -4.81
CA ASN A 174 17.94 8.30 -5.17
C ASN A 174 18.82 7.88 -3.97
N GLY A 175 18.81 6.60 -3.63
CA GLY A 175 19.59 6.03 -2.52
C GLY A 175 19.13 6.49 -1.12
N GLN A 176 17.96 7.14 -0.99
CA GLN A 176 17.41 7.57 0.29
C GLN A 176 16.67 6.42 0.98
N ASN A 177 16.81 6.33 2.30
CA ASN A 177 15.98 5.47 3.13
C ASN A 177 14.97 6.32 3.91
N ILE A 178 13.68 6.12 3.63
CA ILE A 178 12.58 6.85 4.28
C ILE A 178 11.92 5.91 5.28
N LYS A 179 11.75 6.39 6.51
CA LYS A 179 11.00 5.69 7.55
C LYS A 179 9.70 6.41 7.83
N ILE A 180 8.58 5.73 7.61
CA ILE A 180 7.23 6.27 7.72
C ILE A 180 6.55 5.66 8.96
N ARG A 181 5.79 6.47 9.69
CA ARG A 181 4.94 6.01 10.80
C ARG A 181 3.53 6.57 10.59
N PRO A 182 2.72 5.88 9.78
CA PRO A 182 1.35 6.29 9.49
C PRO A 182 0.49 6.23 10.76
N GLY A 183 -0.35 7.24 10.99
CA GLY A 183 -1.31 7.25 12.11
C GLY A 183 -0.70 7.49 13.51
N PHE A 184 0.54 7.97 13.59
CA PHE A 184 1.14 8.50 14.81
C PHE A 184 1.40 10.01 14.63
N LEU A 185 0.66 10.84 15.37
CA LEU A 185 1.07 12.20 15.70
C LEU A 185 2.16 12.18 16.78
#